data_AF-A0A0S8G2W3-F1
#
_entry.id   AF-A0A0S8G2W3-F1
#
_cell.length_a   1.000
_cell.length_b   1.000
_cell.length_c   1.000
_cell.angle_alpha   90.00
_cell.angle_beta   90.00
_cell.angle_gamma   90.00
#
_symmetry.space_group_name_H-M   'P 1'
#
loop_
_entity.id
_entity.type
_entity.pdbx_description
1 polymer ?
#
loop_
_entity_poly.entity_id
_entity_poly.type
_entity_poly.pdbx_seq_one_letter_code
_entity_poly.pdbx_strand_id
1 'polypeptide(L)'
;MSFRSALDQLLTIVGVILIVVPVALTSESWTPLIVVFIGIAMIALGVWGLGTRIFSERRVYVRLRSEVDDFIKLVSRLNTHALSGESELIDEIRAQMKDAVDRMVMHAGRSTGNS
;
A
#
# COMPACT_ATOMS: atom_id res chain seq x y z
N MET A 1 10.09 8.15 6.26
CA MET A 1 9.47 8.76 5.07
C MET A 1 10.21 8.21 3.85
N SER A 2 9.57 7.35 3.05
CA SER A 2 10.25 6.65 1.94
C SER A 2 10.68 7.62 0.85
N PHE A 3 11.84 7.42 0.23
CA PHE A 3 12.39 8.26 -0.85
C PHE A 3 11.35 8.59 -1.95
N ARG A 4 10.48 7.62 -2.28
CA ARG A 4 9.36 7.80 -3.19
C ARG A 4 8.34 8.85 -2.74
N SER A 5 7.99 8.89 -1.45
CA SER A 5 7.02 9.87 -0.95
C SER A 5 7.59 11.28 -0.90
N ALA A 6 8.92 11.42 -0.69
CA ALA A 6 9.60 12.71 -0.76
C ALA A 6 9.62 13.25 -2.19
N LEU A 7 9.83 12.38 -3.18
CA LEU A 7 9.86 12.76 -4.60
C LEU A 7 8.48 13.20 -5.12
N ASP A 8 7.43 12.46 -4.76
CA ASP A 8 6.04 12.81 -5.12
C ASP A 8 5.61 14.13 -4.50
N GLN A 9 5.98 14.37 -3.24
CA GLN A 9 5.67 15.62 -2.54
C GLN A 9 6.43 16.80 -3.14
N LEU A 10 7.70 16.62 -3.51
CA LEU A 10 8.50 17.66 -4.16
C LEU A 10 7.96 18.00 -5.55
N LEU A 11 7.59 17.00 -6.34
CA LEU A 11 7.00 17.19 -7.68
C LEU A 11 5.67 17.95 -7.60
N THR A 12 4.83 17.64 -6.60
CA THR A 12 3.55 18.32 -6.38
C THR A 12 3.77 19.78 -6.00
N ILE A 13 4.69 20.06 -5.07
CA ILE A 13 4.99 21.43 -4.63
C ILE A 13 5.54 22.26 -5.81
N VAL A 14 6.46 21.69 -6.59
CA VAL A 14 7.03 22.35 -7.77
C VAL A 14 5.94 22.65 -8.80
N GLY A 15 5.05 21.70 -9.07
CA GLY A 15 3.94 21.89 -10.01
C GLY A 15 2.98 23.02 -9.57
N VAL A 16 2.63 23.09 -8.28
CA VAL A 16 1.80 24.17 -7.75
C VAL A 16 2.48 25.53 -7.92
N ILE A 17 3.77 25.63 -7.60
CA ILE A 17 4.54 26.87 -7.76
C ILE A 17 4.58 27.30 -9.23
N LEU A 18 4.81 26.35 -10.15
CA LEU A 18 4.87 26.59 -11.59
C LEU A 18 3.56 27.14 -12.18
N ILE A 19 2.41 26.79 -11.59
CA ILE A 19 1.11 27.26 -12.08
C ILE A 19 0.70 28.55 -11.38
N VAL A 20 0.88 28.64 -10.05
CA VAL A 20 0.38 29.77 -9.25
C VAL A 20 1.25 31.02 -9.42
N VAL A 21 2.57 30.88 -9.43
CA VAL A 21 3.49 32.04 -9.45
C VAL A 21 3.40 32.84 -10.75
N PRO A 22 3.43 32.23 -11.95
CA PRO A 22 3.30 33.00 -13.19
C PRO A 22 1.95 33.69 -13.30
N VAL A 23 0.87 33.04 -12.86
CA VAL A 23 -0.47 33.63 -12.87
C VAL A 23 -0.53 34.83 -11.92
N ALA A 24 -0.02 34.70 -10.70
CA ALA A 24 0.03 35.80 -9.73
C ALA A 24 0.87 36.99 -10.21
N LEU A 25 1.94 36.75 -10.97
CA LEU A 25 2.83 37.81 -11.49
C LEU A 25 2.27 38.50 -12.74
N THR A 26 1.42 37.83 -13.52
CA THR A 26 0.90 38.35 -14.79
C THR A 26 -0.53 38.89 -14.70
N SER A 27 -1.25 38.57 -13.62
CA SER A 27 -2.64 38.98 -13.47
C SER A 27 -2.81 40.27 -12.69
N GLU A 28 -3.40 41.28 -13.32
CA GLU A 28 -3.87 42.51 -12.65
C GLU A 28 -5.16 42.28 -11.83
N SER A 29 -5.88 41.19 -12.09
CA SER A 29 -7.12 40.81 -11.40
C SER A 29 -6.99 39.47 -10.67
N TRP A 30 -7.82 39.27 -9.65
CA TRP A 30 -7.79 38.06 -8.79
C TRP A 30 -8.45 36.83 -9.41
N THR A 31 -9.23 37.01 -10.48
CA THR A 31 -10.01 35.98 -11.17
C THR A 31 -9.17 34.76 -11.61
N PRO A 32 -8.05 34.92 -12.34
CA PRO A 32 -7.25 33.77 -12.79
C PRO A 32 -6.61 33.00 -11.64
N LEU A 33 -6.27 33.67 -10.54
CA LEU A 33 -5.76 33.02 -9.33
C LEU A 33 -6.82 32.07 -8.74
N ILE A 34 -8.08 32.51 -8.64
CA ILE A 34 -9.20 31.70 -8.15
C ILE A 34 -9.43 30.48 -9.04
N VAL A 35 -9.39 30.65 -10.36
CA VAL A 35 -9.54 29.54 -11.33
C VAL A 35 -8.44 28.49 -11.16
N VAL A 36 -7.19 28.93 -10.96
CA VAL A 36 -6.07 28.03 -10.68
C VAL A 36 -6.28 27.24 -9.39
N PHE A 37 -6.69 27.91 -8.31
CA PHE A 37 -6.97 27.23 -7.03
C PHE A 37 -8.08 26.20 -7.15
N ILE A 38 -9.15 26.50 -7.89
CA ILE A 38 -10.24 25.56 -8.17
C ILE A 38 -9.71 24.35 -8.96
N GLY A 39 -8.88 24.57 -9.98
CA GLY A 39 -8.26 23.49 -10.75
C GLY A 39 -7.39 22.57 -9.89
N ILE A 40 -6.54 23.16 -9.04
CA ILE A 40 -5.70 22.39 -8.10
C ILE A 40 -6.57 21.61 -7.11
N ALA A 41 -7.64 22.22 -6.58
CA ALA A 41 -8.56 21.56 -5.67
C ALA A 41 -9.26 20.36 -6.34
N MET A 42 -9.71 20.49 -7.59
CA MET A 42 -10.29 19.37 -8.34
C MET A 42 -9.30 18.23 -8.56
N ILE A 43 -8.04 18.54 -8.89
CA ILE A 43 -6.99 17.53 -9.05
C ILE A 43 -6.73 16.83 -7.72
N ALA A 44 -6.60 17.58 -6.62
CA ALA A 44 -6.37 17.02 -5.29
C ALA A 44 -7.52 16.09 -4.85
N LEU A 45 -8.77 16.51 -5.07
CA LEU A 45 -9.96 15.69 -4.80
C LEU A 45 -10.02 14.43 -5.67
N GLY A 46 -9.67 14.55 -6.96
CA GLY A 46 -9.58 13.41 -7.88
C GLY A 46 -8.50 12.41 -7.47
N VAL A 47 -7.33 12.88 -7.06
CA VAL A 47 -6.23 12.05 -6.55
C VAL A 47 -6.62 11.35 -5.25
N TRP A 48 -7.34 12.01 -4.33
CA TRP A 48 -7.86 11.37 -3.12
C TRP A 48 -8.94 10.32 -3.42
N GLY A 49 -9.86 10.61 -4.35
CA GLY A 49 -10.90 9.67 -4.76
C GLY A 49 -10.36 8.42 -5.46
N LEU A 50 -9.38 8.59 -6.34
CA LEU A 50 -8.71 7.48 -7.04
C LEU A 50 -7.76 6.73 -6.11
N GLY A 51 -7.03 7.45 -5.26
CA GLY A 51 -6.16 6.87 -4.25
C GLY A 51 -6.94 5.96 -3.30
N THR A 52 -8.01 6.43 -2.68
CA THR A 52 -8.80 5.62 -1.74
C THR A 52 -9.38 4.35 -2.36
N ARG A 53 -9.76 4.38 -3.64
CA ARG A 53 -10.26 3.21 -4.37
C ARG A 53 -9.14 2.20 -4.69
N ILE A 54 -8.01 2.67 -5.21
CA ILE A 54 -6.84 1.84 -5.57
C ILE A 54 -6.10 1.30 -4.33
N PHE A 55 -6.06 2.07 -3.24
CA PHE A 55 -5.40 1.67 -1.99
C PHE A 55 -6.27 0.77 -1.09
N SER A 56 -7.58 0.62 -1.38
CA SER A 56 -8.45 -0.32 -0.65
C SER A 56 -7.99 -1.78 -0.83
N GLU A 57 -7.59 -2.15 -2.04
CA GLU A 57 -7.01 -3.47 -2.35
C GLU A 57 -5.75 -3.74 -1.52
N ARG A 58 -4.91 -2.72 -1.28
CA ARG A 58 -3.70 -2.91 -0.46
C ARG A 58 -4.00 -3.36 0.96
N ARG A 59 -5.11 -2.93 1.57
CA ARG A 59 -5.48 -3.40 2.92
C ARG A 59 -5.84 -4.89 2.94
N VAL A 60 -6.41 -5.41 1.86
CA VAL A 60 -6.70 -6.84 1.68
C VAL A 60 -5.39 -7.63 1.52
N TYR A 61 -4.45 -7.11 0.72
CA TYR A 61 -3.14 -7.73 0.56
C TYR A 61 -2.24 -7.65 1.80
N VAL A 62 -2.40 -6.65 2.67
CA VAL A 62 -1.58 -6.53 3.89
C VAL A 62 -1.76 -7.74 4.82
N ARG A 63 -2.99 -8.26 5.00
CA ARG A 63 -3.22 -9.44 5.85
C ARG A 63 -2.69 -10.73 5.23
N LEU A 64 -2.90 -10.92 3.92
CA LEU A 64 -2.35 -12.09 3.24
C LEU A 64 -0.81 -12.05 3.23
N ARG A 65 -0.23 -10.86 3.07
CA ARG A 65 1.23 -10.68 3.08
C ARG A 65 1.82 -10.93 4.46
N SER A 66 1.19 -10.46 5.54
CA SER A 66 1.66 -10.78 6.90
C SER A 66 1.64 -12.27 7.17
N GLU A 67 0.61 -12.97 6.70
CA GLU A 67 0.53 -14.43 6.84
C GLU A 67 1.64 -15.14 6.06
N VAL A 68 1.96 -14.66 4.85
CA VAL A 68 3.07 -15.18 4.04
C VAL A 68 4.42 -14.96 4.72
N ASP A 69 4.65 -13.78 5.29
CA ASP A 69 5.89 -13.48 6.02
C ASP A 69 6.07 -14.41 7.24
N ASP A 70 4.99 -14.73 7.94
CA ASP A 70 5.02 -15.67 9.07
C ASP A 70 5.23 -17.12 8.61
N PHE A 71 4.64 -17.51 7.47
CA PHE A 71 4.88 -18.83 6.87
C PHE A 71 6.34 -19.03 6.44
N ILE A 72 6.99 -18.00 5.89
CA ILE A 72 8.42 -18.06 5.54
C ILE A 72 9.28 -18.35 6.79
N LYS A 73 8.94 -17.78 7.95
CA LYS A 73 9.63 -18.09 9.21
C LYS A 73 9.44 -19.54 9.62
N LEU A 74 8.25 -20.12 9.42
CA LEU A 74 8.00 -21.54 9.67
C LEU A 74 8.85 -22.43 8.77
N VAL A 75 8.99 -22.09 7.49
CA VAL A 75 9.89 -22.81 6.56
C VAL A 75 11.34 -22.76 7.03
N SER A 76 11.80 -21.59 7.48
CA SER A 76 13.16 -21.44 8.03
C SER A 76 13.36 -22.32 9.27
N ARG A 77 12.40 -22.33 10.20
CA ARG A 77 12.45 -23.17 11.41
C ARG A 77 12.44 -24.66 11.04
N LEU A 78 11.58 -25.07 10.10
CA LEU A 78 11.53 -26.44 9.63
C LEU A 78 12.89 -26.89 9.10
N ASN A 79 13.55 -26.05 8.29
CA ASN A 79 14.87 -26.36 7.76
C ASN A 79 15.93 -26.49 8.88
N THR A 80 15.91 -25.60 9.86
CA THR A 80 16.82 -25.68 11.03
C THR A 80 16.64 -26.98 11.80
N HIS A 81 15.40 -27.36 12.13
CA HIS A 81 15.13 -28.57 12.92
C HIS A 81 15.25 -29.87 12.11
N ALA A 82 15.02 -29.81 10.79
CA ALA A 82 15.27 -30.93 9.88
C ALA A 82 16.78 -31.28 9.82
N LEU A 83 17.65 -30.27 9.87
CA LEU A 83 19.10 -30.50 9.93
C LEU A 83 19.56 -31.07 11.28
N SER A 84 18.88 -30.71 12.38
CA SER A 84 19.18 -31.22 13.72
C SER A 84 18.55 -32.58 14.04
N GLY A 85 17.61 -33.07 13.22
CA GLY A 85 16.95 -34.37 13.40
C GLY A 85 15.88 -34.39 14.51
N GLU A 86 15.35 -33.24 14.91
CA GLU A 86 14.39 -33.11 16.01
C GLU A 86 12.95 -33.41 15.54
N SER A 87 12.58 -34.70 15.47
CA SER A 87 11.31 -35.16 14.87
C SER A 87 10.05 -34.55 15.49
N GLU A 88 9.99 -34.36 16.81
CA GLU A 88 8.81 -33.78 17.47
C GLU A 88 8.57 -32.33 17.05
N LEU A 89 9.65 -31.54 16.93
CA LEU A 89 9.58 -30.14 16.50
C LEU A 89 9.25 -30.02 15.01
N ILE A 90 9.69 -30.98 14.20
CA ILE A 90 9.30 -31.06 12.78
C ILE A 90 7.80 -31.28 12.62
N ASP A 91 7.22 -32.18 13.41
CA ASP A 91 5.78 -32.45 13.37
C ASP A 91 4.95 -31.28 13.90
N GLU A 92 5.42 -30.59 14.94
CA GLU A 92 4.81 -29.36 15.44
C GLU A 92 4.82 -28.25 14.37
N ILE A 93 5.95 -28.02 13.72
CA ILE A 93 6.09 -27.01 12.66
C ILE A 93 5.21 -27.37 11.46
N ARG A 94 5.11 -28.67 11.10
CA ARG A 94 4.22 -29.14 10.04
C ARG A 94 2.75 -28.80 10.34
N ALA A 95 2.29 -28.99 11.57
CA ALA A 95 0.94 -28.61 11.99
C ALA A 95 0.73 -27.09 11.87
N GLN A 96 1.69 -26.29 12.35
CA GLN A 96 1.65 -24.82 12.24
C GLN A 96 1.60 -24.34 10.79
N MET A 97 2.34 -25.00 9.89
CA MET A 97 2.34 -24.68 8.46
C MET A 97 0.99 -24.98 7.82
N LYS A 98 0.32 -26.08 8.19
CA LYS A 98 -1.02 -26.41 7.70
C LYS A 98 -2.04 -25.34 8.12
N ASP A 99 -2.03 -24.96 9.40
CA ASP A 99 -2.92 -23.92 9.91
C ASP A 99 -2.66 -22.56 9.24
N ALA A 100 -1.39 -22.23 8.94
CA ALA A 100 -1.04 -21.01 8.22
C ALA A 100 -1.59 -21.00 6.79
N VAL A 101 -1.52 -22.13 6.08
CA VAL A 101 -2.14 -22.26 4.75
C VAL A 101 -3.66 -22.07 4.83
N ASP A 102 -4.33 -22.65 5.82
CA ASP A 102 -5.78 -22.48 6.02
C ASP A 102 -6.14 -21.01 6.25
N ARG A 103 -5.34 -20.27 7.04
CA ARG A 103 -5.49 -18.81 7.22
C ARG A 103 -5.27 -18.04 5.92
N MET A 104 -4.26 -18.39 5.11
CA MET A 104 -4.06 -17.77 3.80
C MET A 104 -5.25 -17.97 2.88
N VAL A 105 -5.83 -19.18 2.83
CA VAL A 105 -7.02 -19.48 2.03
C VAL A 105 -8.22 -18.63 2.49
N MET A 106 -8.43 -18.48 3.80
CA MET A 106 -9.46 -17.60 4.35
C MET A 106 -9.29 -16.12 3.97
N HIS A 107 -8.06 -15.68 3.71
CA HIS A 107 -7.77 -14.31 3.27
C HIS A 107 -7.82 -14.16 1.75
N ALA A 108 -7.41 -15.18 1.00
CA ALA A 108 -7.45 -15.18 -0.47
C ALA A 108 -8.89 -15.19 -1.03
N GLY A 109 -9.83 -15.90 -0.37
CA GLY A 109 -11.22 -16.03 -0.83
C GLY A 109 -12.13 -14.81 -0.56
N ARG A 110 -11.72 -13.86 0.29
CA ARG A 110 -12.50 -12.65 0.59
C ARG A 110 -12.36 -11.54 -0.48
N SER A 111 -11.63 -11.80 -1.56
CA SER A 111 -11.46 -10.88 -2.70
C SER A 111 -12.52 -11.08 -3.80
N THR A 112 -13.37 -12.11 -3.73
CA THR A 112 -14.24 -12.49 -4.87
C THR A 112 -15.71 -12.77 -4.50
N GLY A 113 -16.23 -12.12 -3.46
CA GLY A 113 -17.62 -12.32 -3.00
C GLY A 113 -18.41 -11.02 -2.88
N ASN A 114 -18.68 -10.36 -4.01
CA ASN A 114 -19.91 -9.57 -4.14
C ASN A 114 -21.00 -10.52 -4.64
N SER A 115 -21.91 -10.88 -3.76
CA SER A 115 -23.28 -11.32 -4.09
C SER A 115 -24.23 -10.25 -3.59
#